data_AF-A0A846HE73-F1
#
_entry.id   AF-A0A846HE73-F1
#
_cell.length_a   1.000
_cell.length_b   1.000
_cell.length_c   1.000
_cell.angle_alpha   90.00
_cell.angle_beta   90.00
_cell.angle_gamma   90.00
#
_symmetry.space_group_name_H-M   'P 1'
#
loop_
_entity.id
_entity.type
_entity.pdbx_description
1 polymer ?
#
loop_
_entity_poly.entity_id
_entity_poly.type
_entity_poly.pdbx_seq_one_letter_code
_entity_poly.pdbx_strand_id
1 'polypeptide(L)'
;MLLPIILWQTFIYTGLFITAHDAMHGVVFPQNTKVNHFIGSLCLSLYGFLPYQKLLKKHWLHHHNPASEIDPDFHNGKQKNFIAWYFHFMKGYWSWTQIIALTSIYNIVHYVFHIPKDNLTYFWVIPSLVSSLQLFYFGTFLPHSEPESGYSEPHRAQTISRPIWWSFITCYHFGYHEEHHEYPHVSWWQLPEIYQKKLGIR
;
A
#
# COMPACT_ATOMS: atom_id res chain seq x y z
N MET A 1 -16.95 -13.16 18.04
CA MET A 1 -16.07 -13.90 17.10
C MET A 1 -15.83 -13.17 15.77
N LEU A 2 -16.25 -11.90 15.59
CA LEU A 2 -16.09 -11.19 14.31
C LEU A 2 -14.67 -10.63 14.07
N LEU A 3 -13.98 -10.23 15.14
CA LEU A 3 -12.69 -9.54 15.04
C LEU A 3 -11.63 -10.31 14.22
N PRO A 4 -11.40 -11.63 14.41
CA PRO A 4 -10.41 -12.36 13.61
C PRO A 4 -10.72 -12.34 12.11
N ILE A 5 -12.00 -12.39 11.74
CA ILE A 5 -12.45 -12.38 10.34
C ILE A 5 -12.24 -10.98 9.74
N ILE A 6 -12.54 -9.92 10.51
CA ILE A 6 -12.29 -8.54 10.08
C ILE A 6 -10.78 -8.32 9.84
N LEU A 7 -9.92 -8.77 10.76
CA LEU A 7 -8.47 -8.68 10.61
C LEU A 7 -7.95 -9.49 9.42
N TRP A 8 -8.49 -10.69 9.21
CA TRP A 8 -8.17 -11.50 8.03
C TRP A 8 -8.59 -10.81 6.73
N GLN A 9 -9.78 -10.22 6.71
CA GLN A 9 -10.26 -9.46 5.56
C GLN A 9 -9.39 -8.22 5.31
N THR A 10 -8.97 -7.51 6.37
CA THR A 10 -8.01 -6.40 6.27
C THR A 10 -6.70 -6.87 5.63
N PHE A 11 -6.17 -8.02 6.07
CA PHE A 11 -4.95 -8.60 5.51
C PHE A 11 -5.10 -8.93 4.00
N ILE A 12 -6.27 -9.41 3.57
CA ILE A 12 -6.57 -9.64 2.15
C ILE A 12 -6.65 -8.31 1.38
N TYR A 13 -7.30 -7.28 1.95
CA TYR A 13 -7.33 -5.94 1.35
C TYR A 13 -5.94 -5.37 1.15
N THR A 14 -5.07 -5.45 2.17
CA THR A 14 -3.66 -5.07 2.06
C THR A 14 -2.99 -5.85 0.92
N GLY A 15 -3.24 -7.16 0.80
CA GLY A 15 -2.74 -8.00 -0.28
C GLY A 15 -3.20 -7.59 -1.69
N LEU A 16 -4.43 -7.11 -1.85
CA LEU A 16 -4.89 -6.54 -3.13
C LEU A 16 -4.03 -5.35 -3.54
N PHE A 17 -3.74 -4.44 -2.61
CA PHE A 17 -2.93 -3.25 -2.92
C PHE A 17 -1.48 -3.63 -3.19
N ILE A 18 -0.89 -4.54 -2.41
CA ILE A 18 0.48 -5.04 -2.63
C ILE A 18 0.60 -5.74 -3.98
N THR A 19 -0.39 -6.53 -4.37
CA THR A 19 -0.41 -7.16 -5.71
C THR A 19 -0.48 -6.10 -6.82
N ALA A 20 -1.28 -5.05 -6.63
CA ALA A 20 -1.34 -3.96 -7.59
C ALA A 20 -0.04 -3.17 -7.66
N HIS A 21 0.63 -2.96 -6.53
CA HIS A 21 1.94 -2.36 -6.46
C HIS A 21 2.99 -3.19 -7.23
N ASP A 22 3.04 -4.50 -7.01
CA ASP A 22 3.96 -5.38 -7.75
C ASP A 22 3.65 -5.37 -9.25
N ALA A 23 2.38 -5.26 -9.64
CA ALA A 23 2.00 -5.04 -11.02
C ALA A 23 2.51 -3.69 -11.58
N MET A 24 2.63 -2.63 -10.76
CA MET A 24 3.21 -1.35 -11.19
C MET A 24 4.70 -1.48 -11.54
N HIS A 25 5.40 -2.40 -10.89
CA HIS A 25 6.80 -2.76 -11.20
C HIS A 25 6.94 -3.80 -12.30
N GLY A 26 5.83 -4.41 -12.74
CA GLY A 26 5.84 -5.45 -13.76
C GLY A 26 6.25 -6.84 -13.27
N VAL A 27 6.36 -7.04 -11.95
CA VAL A 27 6.90 -8.29 -11.37
C VAL A 27 5.87 -9.40 -11.26
N VAL A 28 4.57 -9.09 -11.33
CA VAL A 28 3.51 -10.12 -11.29
C VAL A 28 3.60 -11.05 -12.50
N PHE A 29 3.91 -10.50 -13.68
CA PHE A 29 4.13 -11.30 -14.88
C PHE A 29 5.21 -10.66 -15.78
N PRO A 30 6.50 -10.91 -15.53
CA PRO A 30 7.61 -10.19 -16.17
C PRO A 30 7.61 -10.25 -17.70
N GLN A 31 7.02 -11.30 -18.28
CA GLN A 31 7.00 -11.55 -19.72
C GLN A 31 5.98 -10.67 -20.47
N ASN A 32 5.00 -10.07 -19.78
CA ASN A 32 3.98 -9.24 -20.43
C ASN A 32 3.44 -8.14 -19.52
N THR A 33 3.81 -6.90 -19.81
CA THR A 33 3.37 -5.70 -19.08
C THR A 33 1.86 -5.48 -19.15
N LYS A 34 1.17 -5.93 -20.20
CA LYS A 34 -0.30 -5.82 -20.30
C LYS A 34 -1.00 -6.67 -19.25
N VAL A 35 -0.46 -7.85 -18.93
CA VAL A 35 -0.99 -8.72 -17.87
C VAL A 35 -0.86 -8.05 -16.52
N ASN A 36 0.30 -7.43 -16.24
CA ASN A 36 0.49 -6.64 -15.03
C ASN A 36 -0.53 -5.50 -14.94
N HIS A 37 -0.65 -4.68 -15.99
CA HIS A 37 -1.62 -3.58 -15.99
C HIS A 37 -3.07 -4.04 -15.77
N PHE A 38 -3.45 -5.19 -16.34
CA PHE A 38 -4.76 -5.78 -16.10
C PHE A 38 -4.93 -6.21 -14.64
N ILE A 39 -3.98 -6.99 -14.09
CA ILE A 39 -4.04 -7.48 -12.71
C ILE A 39 -4.05 -6.31 -11.73
N GLY A 40 -3.15 -5.33 -11.90
CA GLY A 40 -3.11 -4.16 -11.03
C GLY A 40 -4.38 -3.32 -11.12
N SER A 41 -4.98 -3.18 -12.31
CA SER A 41 -6.27 -2.50 -12.47
C SER A 41 -7.40 -3.25 -11.78
N LEU A 42 -7.44 -4.58 -11.90
CA LEU A 42 -8.43 -5.41 -11.23
C LEU A 42 -8.29 -5.32 -9.69
N CYS A 43 -7.08 -5.48 -9.16
CA CYS A 43 -6.80 -5.41 -7.74
C CYS A 43 -7.19 -4.04 -7.14
N LEU A 44 -6.82 -2.94 -7.79
CA LEU A 44 -7.21 -1.59 -7.35
C LEU A 44 -8.71 -1.31 -7.51
N SER A 45 -9.35 -1.90 -8.51
CA SER A 45 -10.81 -1.81 -8.66
C SER A 45 -11.51 -2.50 -7.51
N LEU A 46 -11.09 -3.73 -7.17
CA LEU A 46 -11.62 -4.50 -6.04
C LEU A 46 -11.31 -3.86 -4.68
N TYR A 47 -10.15 -3.21 -4.55
CA TYR A 47 -9.75 -2.52 -3.34
C TYR A 47 -10.67 -1.32 -3.03
N GLY A 48 -10.95 -0.48 -4.03
CA GLY A 48 -11.74 0.73 -3.80
C GLY A 48 -11.96 1.59 -5.04
N PHE A 49 -12.06 0.98 -6.24
CA PHE A 49 -12.18 1.71 -7.51
C PHE A 49 -11.06 2.75 -7.70
N LEU A 50 -9.82 2.37 -7.35
CA LEU A 50 -8.65 3.24 -7.48
C LEU A 50 -8.12 3.27 -8.93
N PRO A 51 -7.86 4.44 -9.53
CA PRO A 51 -7.42 4.55 -10.92
C PRO A 51 -5.97 4.11 -11.09
N TYR A 52 -5.75 2.91 -11.61
CA TYR A 52 -4.42 2.29 -11.74
C TYR A 52 -3.39 3.18 -12.42
N GLN A 53 -3.71 3.81 -13.55
CA GLN A 53 -2.74 4.65 -14.28
C GLN A 53 -2.29 5.88 -13.48
N LYS A 54 -3.18 6.45 -12.66
CA LYS A 54 -2.83 7.58 -11.78
C LYS A 54 -1.90 7.10 -10.66
N LEU A 55 -2.20 5.96 -10.05
CA LEU A 55 -1.36 5.40 -8.99
C LEU A 55 0.00 4.96 -9.53
N LEU A 56 0.06 4.30 -10.69
CA LEU A 56 1.30 3.94 -11.37
C LEU A 56 2.21 5.16 -11.58
N LYS A 57 1.67 6.26 -12.10
CA LYS A 57 2.44 7.49 -12.31
C LYS A 57 2.99 8.06 -11.00
N LYS A 58 2.16 8.12 -9.97
CA LYS A 58 2.56 8.63 -8.65
C LYS A 58 3.60 7.74 -7.99
N HIS A 59 3.39 6.44 -8.06
CA HIS A 59 4.28 5.42 -7.54
C HIS A 59 5.69 5.55 -8.13
N TRP A 60 5.79 5.70 -9.46
CA TRP A 60 7.09 5.98 -10.07
C TRP A 60 7.64 7.35 -9.69
N LEU A 61 6.80 8.40 -9.56
CA LEU A 61 7.27 9.72 -9.11
C LEU A 61 7.91 9.65 -7.72
N HIS A 62 7.31 8.88 -6.82
CA HIS A 62 7.84 8.58 -5.49
C HIS A 62 9.19 7.87 -5.56
N HIS A 63 9.31 6.77 -6.32
CA HIS A 63 10.58 6.05 -6.49
C HIS A 63 11.72 6.91 -7.06
N HIS A 64 11.42 7.83 -7.97
CA HIS A 64 12.45 8.67 -8.59
C HIS A 64 12.85 9.87 -7.74
N ASN A 65 11.98 10.34 -6.85
CA ASN A 65 12.21 11.57 -6.09
C ASN A 65 11.78 11.40 -4.63
N PRO A 66 12.21 10.35 -3.92
CA PRO A 66 11.72 10.05 -2.58
C PRO A 66 12.04 11.19 -1.61
N ALA A 67 11.16 11.43 -0.64
CA ALA A 67 11.31 12.47 0.38
C ALA A 67 11.68 13.86 -0.20
N SER A 68 11.04 14.23 -1.31
CA SER A 68 11.21 15.53 -1.97
C SER A 68 9.87 16.27 -2.07
N GLU A 69 9.88 17.56 -2.43
CA GLU A 69 8.65 18.35 -2.56
C GLU A 69 7.69 17.85 -3.67
N ILE A 70 8.21 17.05 -4.61
CA ILE A 70 7.40 16.46 -5.70
C ILE A 70 7.03 15.00 -5.45
N ASP A 71 7.50 14.40 -4.34
CA ASP A 71 7.10 13.07 -3.93
C ASP A 71 5.62 13.08 -3.48
N PRO A 72 4.73 12.34 -4.15
CA PRO A 72 3.31 12.32 -3.79
C PRO A 72 3.04 11.67 -2.42
N ASP A 73 4.01 10.93 -1.89
CA ASP A 73 3.92 10.20 -0.63
C ASP A 73 4.61 10.93 0.50
N PHE A 74 5.41 11.96 0.19
CA PHE A 74 6.06 12.81 1.17
C PHE A 74 5.15 13.95 1.61
N HIS A 75 5.15 14.22 2.91
CA HIS A 75 4.28 15.27 3.46
C HIS A 75 4.81 16.68 3.19
N ASN A 76 5.90 17.05 3.88
CA ASN A 76 6.51 18.39 3.82
C ASN A 76 7.82 18.50 4.60
N GLY A 77 8.38 17.40 5.11
CA GLY A 77 9.59 17.38 5.95
C GLY A 77 9.51 18.10 7.31
N LYS A 78 8.44 18.84 7.61
CA LYS A 78 8.28 19.65 8.83
C LYS A 78 7.31 19.02 9.83
N GLN A 79 6.22 18.45 9.32
CA GLN A 79 5.19 17.82 10.12
C GLN A 79 5.41 16.30 10.14
N LYS A 80 6.06 15.82 11.20
CA LYS A 80 6.32 14.40 11.45
C LYS A 80 5.12 13.65 12.09
N ASN A 81 3.99 14.34 12.27
CA ASN A 81 2.80 13.75 12.87
C ASN A 81 2.11 12.78 11.91
N PHE A 82 1.91 11.54 12.36
CA PHE A 82 1.26 10.47 11.59
C PHE A 82 -0.10 10.87 11.02
N ILE A 83 -0.97 11.47 11.85
CA ILE A 83 -2.36 11.78 11.47
C ILE A 83 -2.37 12.85 10.37
N ALA A 84 -1.60 13.93 10.55
CA ALA A 84 -1.50 15.00 9.57
C ALA A 84 -0.98 14.49 8.22
N TRP A 85 0.07 13.66 8.25
CA TRP A 85 0.62 13.05 7.04
C TRP A 85 -0.40 12.12 6.37
N TYR A 86 -1.07 11.25 7.13
CA TYR A 86 -2.10 10.38 6.57
C TYR A 86 -3.19 11.17 5.83
N PHE A 87 -3.72 12.24 6.43
CA PHE A 87 -4.72 13.07 5.75
C PHE A 87 -4.18 13.76 4.49
N HIS A 88 -2.94 14.24 4.52
CA HIS A 88 -2.28 14.82 3.35
C HIS A 88 -2.18 13.78 2.22
N PHE A 89 -1.67 12.59 2.53
CA PHE A 89 -1.56 11.47 1.62
C PHE A 89 -2.94 11.13 1.01
N MET A 90 -3.94 10.89 1.86
CA MET A 90 -5.28 10.50 1.41
C MET A 90 -5.94 11.54 0.51
N LYS A 91 -5.72 12.84 0.75
CA LYS A 91 -6.21 13.92 -0.12
C LYS A 91 -5.65 13.83 -1.54
N GLY A 92 -4.40 13.36 -1.70
CA GLY A 92 -3.80 13.17 -3.01
C GLY A 92 -4.37 11.97 -3.77
N TYR A 93 -4.81 10.93 -3.06
CA TYR A 93 -5.20 9.64 -3.64
C TYR A 93 -6.70 9.46 -3.84
N TRP A 94 -7.53 10.08 -3.02
CA TRP A 94 -8.99 10.02 -3.12
C TRP A 94 -9.60 11.05 -4.08
N SER A 95 -10.73 10.70 -4.68
CA SER A 95 -11.60 11.63 -5.39
C SER A 95 -13.05 11.52 -4.93
N TRP A 96 -13.79 12.61 -5.04
CA TRP A 96 -15.23 12.64 -4.77
C TRP A 96 -16.00 11.65 -5.65
N THR A 97 -15.56 11.44 -6.89
CA THR A 97 -16.16 10.44 -7.79
C THR A 97 -16.07 9.02 -7.26
N GLN A 98 -14.95 8.64 -6.61
CA GLN A 98 -14.81 7.33 -5.98
C GLN A 98 -15.71 7.18 -4.77
N ILE A 99 -15.80 8.22 -3.93
CA ILE A 99 -16.66 8.22 -2.74
C ILE A 99 -18.12 8.02 -3.16
N ILE A 100 -18.57 8.75 -4.19
CA ILE A 100 -19.92 8.62 -4.74
C ILE A 100 -20.12 7.20 -5.29
N ALA A 101 -19.20 6.69 -6.11
CA ALA A 101 -19.31 5.36 -6.70
C ALA A 101 -19.40 4.25 -5.63
N LEU A 102 -18.52 4.25 -4.63
CA LEU A 102 -18.53 3.29 -3.53
C LEU A 102 -19.81 3.39 -2.70
N THR A 103 -20.27 4.61 -2.41
CA THR A 103 -21.53 4.84 -1.69
C THR A 103 -22.73 4.33 -2.50
N SER A 104 -22.77 4.56 -3.80
CA SER A 104 -23.80 4.02 -4.69
C SER A 104 -23.78 2.50 -4.71
N ILE A 105 -22.62 1.87 -4.87
CA ILE A 105 -22.47 0.41 -4.85
C ILE A 105 -22.94 -0.16 -3.50
N TYR A 106 -22.54 0.45 -2.38
CA TYR A 106 -23.00 0.05 -1.05
C TYR A 106 -24.53 0.04 -0.95
N ASN A 107 -25.17 1.12 -1.37
CA ASN A 107 -26.63 1.23 -1.30
C ASN A 107 -27.31 0.27 -2.29
N ILE A 108 -26.78 0.08 -3.50
CA ILE A 108 -27.31 -0.90 -4.47
C ILE A 108 -27.22 -2.31 -3.89
N VAL A 109 -26.06 -2.71 -3.37
CA VAL A 109 -25.86 -4.04 -2.77
C VAL A 109 -26.81 -4.25 -1.58
N HIS A 110 -26.98 -3.23 -0.75
CA HIS A 110 -27.92 -3.30 0.37
C HIS A 110 -29.39 -3.41 -0.08
N TYR A 111 -29.86 -2.51 -0.93
CA TYR A 111 -31.29 -2.41 -1.25
C TYR A 111 -31.75 -3.40 -2.34
N VAL A 112 -30.89 -3.74 -3.31
CA VAL A 112 -31.24 -4.64 -4.43
C VAL A 112 -30.93 -6.10 -4.10
N PHE A 113 -29.77 -6.36 -3.48
CA PHE A 113 -29.36 -7.72 -3.13
C PHE A 113 -29.66 -8.10 -1.67
N HIS A 114 -30.30 -7.19 -0.93
CA HIS A 114 -30.75 -7.41 0.45
C HIS A 114 -29.64 -7.82 1.43
N ILE A 115 -28.39 -7.41 1.15
CA ILE A 115 -27.27 -7.68 2.05
C ILE A 115 -27.38 -6.79 3.29
N PRO A 116 -27.28 -7.34 4.52
CA PRO A 116 -27.34 -6.54 5.74
C PRO A 116 -26.24 -5.47 5.77
N LYS A 117 -26.59 -4.26 6.24
CA LYS A 117 -25.64 -3.15 6.40
C LYS A 117 -24.46 -3.53 7.29
N ASP A 118 -24.71 -4.30 8.35
CA ASP A 118 -23.69 -4.79 9.26
C ASP A 118 -22.63 -5.63 8.53
N ASN A 119 -23.05 -6.51 7.60
CA ASN A 119 -22.11 -7.31 6.82
C ASN A 119 -21.24 -6.43 5.91
N LEU A 120 -21.85 -5.46 5.21
CA LEU A 120 -21.11 -4.52 4.37
C LEU A 120 -20.16 -3.65 5.21
N THR A 121 -20.58 -3.21 6.39
CA THR A 121 -19.76 -2.39 7.27
C THR A 121 -18.58 -3.19 7.82
N TYR A 122 -18.82 -4.38 8.39
CA TYR A 122 -17.79 -5.18 9.06
C TYR A 122 -16.85 -5.89 8.10
N PHE A 123 -17.31 -6.30 6.92
CA PHE A 123 -16.50 -7.12 6.00
C PHE A 123 -16.08 -6.39 4.72
N TRP A 124 -16.56 -5.17 4.47
CA TRP A 124 -16.15 -4.38 3.32
C TRP A 124 -15.59 -3.00 3.68
N VAL A 125 -16.34 -2.18 4.43
CA VAL A 125 -15.93 -0.81 4.77
C VAL A 125 -14.79 -0.80 5.80
N ILE A 126 -14.97 -1.45 6.95
CA ILE A 126 -13.96 -1.44 8.02
C ILE A 126 -12.64 -2.06 7.52
N PRO A 127 -12.62 -3.24 6.88
CA PRO A 127 -11.38 -3.84 6.41
C PRO A 127 -10.60 -2.97 5.43
N SER A 128 -11.27 -2.31 4.48
CA SER A 128 -10.64 -1.42 3.50
C SER A 128 -10.07 -0.14 4.11
N LEU A 129 -10.73 0.43 5.13
CA LEU A 129 -10.21 1.59 5.86
C LEU A 129 -9.01 1.22 6.72
N VAL A 130 -9.08 0.08 7.43
CA VAL A 130 -7.96 -0.40 8.26
C VAL A 130 -6.78 -0.81 7.40
N SER A 131 -6.99 -1.44 6.24
CA SER A 131 -5.89 -1.76 5.31
C SER A 131 -5.23 -0.50 4.76
N SER A 132 -6.00 0.57 4.52
CA SER A 132 -5.44 1.87 4.09
C SER A 132 -4.52 2.45 5.16
N LEU A 133 -4.92 2.40 6.42
CA LEU A 133 -4.08 2.82 7.55
C LEU A 133 -2.85 1.93 7.70
N GLN A 134 -3.02 0.61 7.53
CA GLN A 134 -1.93 -0.37 7.62
C GLN A 134 -0.87 -0.15 6.53
N LEU A 135 -1.30 -0.05 5.26
CA LEU A 135 -0.46 0.24 4.11
C LEU A 135 0.30 1.55 4.31
N PHE A 136 -0.41 2.61 4.70
CA PHE A 136 0.24 3.90 4.94
C PHE A 136 1.23 3.83 6.09
N TYR A 137 0.89 3.20 7.21
CA TYR A 137 1.78 3.15 8.37
C TYR A 137 3.06 2.35 8.08
N PHE A 138 2.93 1.13 7.58
CA PHE A 138 4.07 0.23 7.38
C PHE A 138 4.78 0.40 6.04
N GLY A 139 4.08 0.84 5.01
CA GLY A 139 4.61 1.00 3.65
C GLY A 139 4.98 2.44 3.27
N THR A 140 4.59 3.45 4.05
CA THR A 140 4.89 4.85 3.73
C THR A 140 5.48 5.59 4.94
N PHE A 141 4.71 5.73 6.02
CA PHE A 141 5.05 6.58 7.16
C PHE A 141 6.32 6.12 7.87
N LEU A 142 6.37 4.86 8.33
CA LEU A 142 7.57 4.34 9.01
C LEU A 142 8.81 4.35 8.11
N PRO A 143 8.80 3.74 6.90
CA PRO A 143 10.00 3.66 6.08
C PRO A 143 10.49 5.01 5.56
N HIS A 144 9.62 6.01 5.36
CA HIS A 144 10.02 7.33 4.88
C HIS A 144 10.05 8.42 5.96
N SER A 145 9.85 8.06 7.23
CA SER A 145 10.12 9.01 8.32
C SER A 145 11.62 9.33 8.33
N GLU A 146 11.95 10.61 8.41
CA GLU A 146 13.35 11.06 8.44
C GLU A 146 14.08 10.48 9.67
N PRO A 147 15.18 9.71 9.48
CA PRO A 147 16.02 9.24 10.58
C PRO A 147 16.70 10.40 11.32
N GLU A 148 17.13 10.18 12.56
CA GLU A 148 17.89 11.19 13.33
C GLU A 148 19.20 11.60 12.63
N SER A 149 19.83 10.67 11.90
CA SER A 149 21.02 10.93 11.09
C SER A 149 20.75 11.65 9.77
N GLY A 150 19.48 11.97 9.46
CA GLY A 150 19.05 12.43 8.15
C GLY A 150 18.89 11.29 7.14
N TYR A 151 18.36 11.60 5.96
CA TYR A 151 18.15 10.61 4.89
C TYR A 151 19.46 10.09 4.29
N SER A 152 19.47 8.80 3.96
CA SER A 152 20.47 8.17 3.12
C SER A 152 20.08 8.27 1.64
N GLU A 153 21.03 8.69 0.80
CA GLU A 153 20.88 8.67 -0.66
C GLU A 153 21.15 7.26 -1.23
N PRO A 154 20.57 6.90 -2.39
CA PRO A 154 19.63 7.72 -3.18
C PRO A 154 18.15 7.49 -2.81
N HIS A 155 17.84 6.47 -2.01
CA HIS A 155 16.49 5.95 -1.87
C HIS A 155 15.65 6.63 -0.78
N ARG A 156 16.28 7.29 0.19
CA ARG A 156 15.62 8.03 1.28
C ARG A 156 14.47 7.26 1.94
N ALA A 157 14.71 5.97 2.15
CA ALA A 157 13.81 5.00 2.76
C ALA A 157 14.60 4.17 3.78
N GLN A 158 13.89 3.56 4.73
CA GLN A 158 14.47 2.75 5.80
C GLN A 158 13.84 1.37 5.84
N THR A 159 14.65 0.40 6.29
CA THR A 159 14.18 -0.94 6.63
C THR A 159 13.74 -1.04 8.08
N ILE A 160 12.50 -1.50 8.28
CA ILE A 160 11.92 -1.78 9.59
C ILE A 160 12.22 -3.23 9.96
N SER A 161 13.38 -3.45 10.59
CA SER A 161 13.84 -4.80 10.98
C SER A 161 12.88 -5.43 12.00
N ARG A 162 12.16 -6.46 11.57
CA ARG A 162 11.19 -7.24 12.36
C ARG A 162 11.38 -8.72 12.07
N PRO A 163 10.90 -9.63 12.94
CA PRO A 163 10.77 -11.04 12.59
C PRO A 163 10.00 -11.20 11.27
N ILE A 164 10.45 -12.12 10.39
CA ILE A 164 9.91 -12.28 9.04
C ILE A 164 8.38 -12.47 9.05
N TRP A 165 7.87 -13.35 9.92
CA TRP A 165 6.43 -13.59 10.06
C TRP A 165 5.65 -12.33 10.45
N TRP A 166 6.24 -11.44 11.25
CA TRP A 166 5.60 -10.18 11.63
C TRP A 166 5.59 -9.22 10.45
N SER A 167 6.72 -9.09 9.74
CA SER A 167 6.85 -8.30 8.53
C SER A 167 5.82 -8.70 7.46
N PHE A 168 5.55 -10.00 7.32
CA PHE A 168 4.50 -10.53 6.44
C PHE A 168 3.10 -10.04 6.86
N ILE A 169 2.71 -10.27 8.12
CA ILE A 169 1.37 -9.93 8.62
C ILE A 169 1.14 -8.41 8.60
N THR A 170 2.17 -7.61 8.85
CA THR A 170 2.03 -6.15 8.91
C THR A 170 1.85 -5.51 7.54
N CYS A 171 2.55 -5.97 6.50
CA CYS A 171 2.45 -5.34 5.17
C CYS A 171 3.11 -6.17 4.06
N TYR A 172 2.99 -7.50 4.05
CA TYR A 172 3.59 -8.35 3.01
C TYR A 172 5.07 -8.02 2.79
N HIS A 173 5.85 -7.88 3.86
CA HIS A 173 7.27 -7.55 3.81
C HIS A 173 7.65 -6.14 3.32
N PHE A 174 6.70 -5.23 3.10
CA PHE A 174 7.00 -3.84 2.73
C PHE A 174 7.76 -3.02 3.78
N GLY A 175 7.92 -3.55 5.00
CA GLY A 175 8.83 -2.98 5.97
C GLY A 175 10.30 -3.00 5.51
N TYR A 176 10.68 -3.89 4.58
CA TYR A 176 11.97 -3.91 3.89
C TYR A 176 11.95 -2.90 2.72
N HIS A 177 11.60 -1.66 3.03
CA HIS A 177 11.28 -0.66 2.01
C HIS A 177 12.54 -0.07 1.35
N GLU A 178 13.66 -0.04 2.06
CA GLU A 178 14.95 0.30 1.47
C GLU A 178 15.32 -0.70 0.38
N GLU A 179 15.22 -2.01 0.68
CA GLU A 179 15.47 -3.07 -0.31
C GLU A 179 14.49 -2.98 -1.48
N HIS A 180 13.24 -2.63 -1.22
CA HIS A 180 12.24 -2.41 -2.26
C HIS A 180 12.62 -1.27 -3.22
N HIS A 181 13.08 -0.13 -2.70
CA HIS A 181 13.53 0.99 -3.53
C HIS A 181 14.82 0.68 -4.29
N GLU A 182 15.72 -0.10 -3.71
CA GLU A 182 16.99 -0.51 -4.33
C GLU A 182 16.77 -1.60 -5.40
N TYR A 183 15.86 -2.54 -5.16
CA TYR A 183 15.56 -3.68 -6.02
C TYR A 183 14.06 -3.73 -6.41
N PRO A 184 13.53 -2.75 -7.15
CA PRO A 184 12.09 -2.65 -7.47
C PRO A 184 11.57 -3.81 -8.34
N HIS A 185 12.46 -4.58 -8.95
CA HIS A 185 12.16 -5.76 -9.76
C HIS A 185 11.99 -7.05 -8.93
N VAL A 186 12.17 -6.98 -7.61
CA VAL A 186 12.01 -8.09 -6.68
C VAL A 186 10.61 -8.07 -6.11
N SER A 187 9.95 -9.22 -6.10
CA SER A 187 8.60 -9.32 -5.55
C SER A 187 8.60 -9.25 -4.02
N TRP A 188 7.48 -8.83 -3.45
CA TRP A 188 7.36 -8.58 -2.01
C TRP A 188 7.83 -9.76 -1.12
N TRP A 189 7.58 -11.00 -1.54
CA TRP A 189 7.95 -12.21 -0.78
C TRP A 189 9.45 -12.50 -0.75
N GLN A 190 10.23 -11.86 -1.61
CA GLN A 190 11.68 -12.05 -1.72
C GLN A 190 12.47 -10.96 -0.99
N LEU A 191 11.84 -9.85 -0.60
CA LEU A 191 12.52 -8.76 0.12
C LEU A 191 13.25 -9.20 1.39
N PRO A 192 12.73 -10.13 2.22
CA PRO A 192 13.47 -10.62 3.39
C PRO A 192 14.80 -11.28 3.03
N GLU A 193 14.86 -11.99 1.89
CA GLU A 193 16.08 -12.64 1.40
C GLU A 193 17.13 -11.60 0.97
N ILE A 194 16.70 -10.52 0.32
CA ILE A 194 17.58 -9.41 -0.05
C ILE A 194 18.19 -8.77 1.21
N TYR A 195 17.36 -8.51 2.22
CA TYR A 195 17.84 -7.95 3.48
C TYR A 195 18.85 -8.87 4.18
N GLN A 196 18.57 -10.18 4.25
CA GLN A 196 19.50 -11.15 4.86
C GLN A 196 20.84 -11.21 4.13
N LYS A 197 20.84 -11.17 2.79
CA LYS A 197 22.06 -11.09 1.98
C LYS A 197 22.86 -9.83 2.28
N LYS A 198 22.21 -8.66 2.44
CA LYS A 198 22.89 -7.40 2.82
C LYS A 198 23.54 -7.50 4.20
N LEU A 199 22.95 -8.25 5.13
CA LEU A 199 23.52 -8.51 6.46
C LEU A 199 24.62 -9.59 6.47
N GLY A 200 24.88 -10.27 5.35
CA GLY A 200 25.82 -11.40 5.30
C GLY A 200 25.31 -12.66 6.02
N ILE A 201 24.01 -12.74 6.28
CA ILE A 201 23.37 -13.89 6.92
C ILE A 201 23.00 -14.88 5.79
N ARG A 202 23.55 -16.11 5.87
CA ARG A 202 23.23 -17.21 4.95
C ARG A 202 21.97 -17.95 5.36
#